data_AF-A0AAN9LFW6-F1
#
_entry.id   AF-A0AAN9LFW6-F1
#
_cell.length_a   1.000
_cell.length_b   1.000
_cell.length_c   1.000
_cell.angle_alpha   90.00
_cell.angle_beta   90.00
_cell.angle_gamma   90.00
#
_symmetry.space_group_name_H-M   'P 1'
#
loop_
_entity.id
_entity.type
_entity.pdbx_description
1 polymer ?
#
loop_
_entity_poly.entity_id
_entity_poly.type
_entity_poly.pdbx_seq_one_letter_code
_entity_poly.pdbx_strand_id
1 'polypeptide(L)'
;MSESVFYKLAFYPLLLPLSMAIQMSSLLFSSLAVFFFFFFFSSLEKTFAFQATIEDTESNNLHLVHLNSLLPSSSCSSSIKDSRRKGSLEVVHKYGPCSQQNDGDRKVTHSDILNVDKERVKYIHSRISKELSGDDGLKELDSANLPAKSGSLIGSGNYFVVVGLGTPKRDLSLIFDTGSDLTWTQCQPCARSCYKQQDPIFDPSKSSSYSNITCTSTLCTQLSSATGNDPGCSSVSKACIYGIQYGDQSFSVGYFSRERLTVTTTDVIDNFLFGCGQNNQGLFGGSAGLIGLGRHPISFVQQTASKYGKIFSYCLPSTSSSTGHLTFGRATSRLLLYTPFSTISRSSSFYGLDIASITVSGVKLSLTPSLFSTGGAIIDSGTVITRLPPTAYAALRSAFRQGMSKYPSAGELSILDTCYDLSAYKVFSIPKINFVFGGSVTVELQPAGILYVASAKQVCLAFAANGDDSDITIFGNVQQRTLEVVYDLGGGKIGFGAGGCK
;
A
#
# COMPACT_ATOMS: atom_id res chain seq x y z
N MET A 1 48.12 46.10 -123.89
CA MET A 1 49.19 46.93 -123.31
C MET A 1 48.60 47.67 -122.12
N SER A 2 49.25 47.58 -120.95
CA SER A 2 48.96 48.26 -119.66
C SER A 2 47.61 47.98 -119.00
N GLU A 3 47.44 48.00 -117.68
CA GLU A 3 48.29 47.92 -116.48
C GLU A 3 47.32 47.73 -115.28
N SER A 4 47.86 47.30 -114.15
CA SER A 4 47.26 46.98 -112.84
C SER A 4 46.30 48.01 -112.21
N VAL A 5 45.34 47.55 -111.37
CA VAL A 5 45.00 48.03 -109.99
C VAL A 5 43.93 47.13 -109.28
N PHE A 6 44.11 46.98 -107.95
CA PHE A 6 43.32 46.42 -106.83
C PHE A 6 41.78 46.29 -106.90
N TYR A 7 41.19 45.29 -106.18
CA TYR A 7 40.26 45.46 -105.02
C TYR A 7 39.88 44.10 -104.33
N LYS A 8 39.64 44.17 -103.01
CA LYS A 8 39.29 43.12 -102.01
C LYS A 8 37.93 42.42 -102.24
N LEU A 9 37.75 41.17 -101.77
CA LEU A 9 36.67 40.73 -100.85
C LEU A 9 36.72 39.22 -100.45
N ALA A 10 36.79 39.02 -99.12
CA ALA A 10 36.37 37.94 -98.20
C ALA A 10 36.50 36.42 -98.51
N PHE A 11 37.27 35.75 -97.64
CA PHE A 11 37.26 34.32 -97.29
C PHE A 11 36.46 34.10 -95.99
N TYR A 12 35.69 33.01 -95.90
CA TYR A 12 35.37 32.31 -94.63
C TYR A 12 35.02 30.83 -94.89
N PRO A 13 35.72 29.89 -94.23
CA PRO A 13 35.10 28.66 -93.75
C PRO A 13 35.12 28.64 -92.21
N LEU A 14 33.97 28.36 -91.59
CA LEU A 14 33.85 28.26 -90.14
C LEU A 14 34.20 26.84 -89.67
N LEU A 15 35.19 26.74 -88.78
CA LEU A 15 35.54 25.57 -87.99
C LEU A 15 34.72 25.56 -86.68
N LEU A 16 34.18 24.39 -86.30
CA LEU A 16 33.62 24.08 -84.98
C LEU A 16 34.72 23.49 -84.06
N PRO A 17 34.84 23.89 -82.78
CA PRO A 17 35.64 23.15 -81.82
C PRO A 17 34.81 22.45 -80.72
N LEU A 18 35.30 21.27 -80.32
CA LEU A 18 34.95 20.51 -79.12
C LEU A 18 35.03 21.40 -77.86
N SER A 19 33.89 21.77 -77.25
CA SER A 19 33.90 22.36 -75.90
C SER A 19 32.65 22.11 -75.05
N MET A 20 31.65 21.33 -75.51
CA MET A 20 30.36 21.23 -74.79
C MET A 20 30.08 19.91 -74.06
N ALA A 21 30.99 18.94 -74.05
CA ALA A 21 30.73 17.63 -73.43
C ALA A 21 31.18 17.49 -71.96
N ILE A 22 32.01 18.40 -71.43
CA ILE A 22 32.63 18.24 -70.10
C ILE A 22 31.92 19.05 -69.00
N GLN A 23 31.04 19.99 -69.36
CA GLN A 23 30.42 20.92 -68.41
C GLN A 23 29.03 20.48 -67.91
N MET A 24 28.41 19.46 -68.53
CA MET A 24 27.13 18.89 -68.07
C MET A 24 27.27 17.73 -67.08
N SER A 25 28.42 17.05 -67.01
CA SER A 25 28.63 15.94 -66.08
C SER A 25 28.95 16.40 -64.66
N SER A 26 29.62 17.54 -64.50
CA SER A 26 30.00 18.10 -63.18
C SER A 26 28.81 18.68 -62.40
N LEU A 27 27.82 19.27 -63.08
CA LEU A 27 26.61 19.83 -62.47
C LEU A 27 25.63 18.74 -61.98
N LEU A 28 25.53 17.62 -62.70
CA LEU A 28 24.70 16.48 -62.30
C LEU A 28 25.26 15.77 -61.05
N PHE A 29 26.58 15.58 -60.98
CA PHE A 29 27.24 14.98 -59.81
C PHE A 29 27.16 15.88 -58.56
N SER A 30 27.28 17.20 -58.72
CA SER A 30 27.12 18.15 -57.61
C SER A 30 25.70 18.15 -57.05
N SER A 31 24.67 18.10 -57.91
CA SER A 31 23.28 18.07 -57.43
C SER A 31 22.92 16.75 -56.72
N LEU A 32 23.42 15.60 -57.21
CA LEU A 32 23.20 14.31 -56.56
C LEU A 32 23.90 14.23 -55.20
N ALA A 33 25.13 14.72 -55.09
CA ALA A 33 25.88 14.71 -53.83
C ALA A 33 25.18 15.56 -52.75
N VAL A 34 24.65 16.72 -53.12
CA VAL A 34 23.87 17.58 -52.22
C VAL A 34 22.55 16.90 -51.82
N PHE A 35 21.85 16.25 -52.75
CA PHE A 35 20.62 15.52 -52.44
C PHE A 35 20.88 14.33 -51.49
N PHE A 36 21.97 13.58 -51.71
CA PHE A 36 22.38 12.51 -50.80
C PHE A 36 22.79 13.04 -49.44
N PHE A 37 23.49 14.19 -49.35
CA PHE A 37 23.82 14.81 -48.07
C PHE A 37 22.57 15.23 -47.30
N PHE A 38 21.59 15.89 -47.94
CA PHE A 38 20.32 16.26 -47.28
C PHE A 38 19.49 15.04 -46.84
N PHE A 39 19.48 13.96 -47.62
CA PHE A 39 18.81 12.71 -47.21
C PHE A 39 19.55 12.02 -46.05
N PHE A 40 20.89 12.04 -46.04
CA PHE A 40 21.67 11.46 -44.96
C PHE A 40 21.50 12.25 -43.66
N PHE A 41 21.56 13.58 -43.71
CA PHE A 41 21.34 14.45 -42.54
C PHE A 41 19.90 14.38 -42.02
N SER A 42 18.88 14.37 -42.89
CA SER A 42 17.49 14.21 -42.44
C SER A 42 17.20 12.80 -41.90
N SER A 43 17.88 11.76 -42.39
CA SER A 43 17.81 10.41 -41.84
C SER A 43 18.52 10.33 -40.48
N LEU A 44 19.70 10.94 -40.33
CA LEU A 44 20.43 11.04 -39.07
C LEU A 44 19.64 11.84 -38.03
N GLU A 45 19.07 13.00 -38.38
CA GLU A 45 18.22 13.80 -37.47
C GLU A 45 16.98 13.03 -37.04
N LYS A 46 16.32 12.29 -37.95
CA LYS A 46 15.18 11.42 -37.59
C LYS A 46 15.61 10.28 -36.68
N THR A 47 16.80 9.72 -36.87
CA THR A 47 17.35 8.65 -36.04
C THR A 47 17.71 9.16 -34.65
N PHE A 48 18.37 10.33 -34.55
CA PHE A 48 18.66 10.99 -33.29
C PHE A 48 17.40 11.46 -32.56
N ALA A 49 16.41 12.00 -33.28
CA ALA A 49 15.12 12.37 -32.70
C ALA A 49 14.37 11.13 -32.20
N PHE A 50 14.34 10.04 -32.97
CA PHE A 50 13.72 8.77 -32.56
C PHE A 50 14.43 8.13 -31.36
N GLN A 51 15.78 8.11 -31.36
CA GLN A 51 16.60 7.64 -30.24
C GLN A 51 16.38 8.49 -28.98
N ALA A 52 16.34 9.82 -29.11
CA ALA A 52 16.05 10.74 -28.01
C ALA A 52 14.61 10.59 -27.49
N THR A 53 13.63 10.35 -28.38
CA THR A 53 12.23 10.09 -27.97
C THR A 53 12.09 8.75 -27.26
N ILE A 54 12.87 7.73 -27.64
CA ILE A 54 12.94 6.41 -26.98
C ILE A 54 13.65 6.52 -25.63
N GLU A 55 14.76 7.24 -25.52
CA GLU A 55 15.43 7.48 -24.23
C GLU A 55 14.55 8.31 -23.28
N ASP A 56 13.78 9.29 -23.79
CA ASP A 56 12.81 10.05 -22.97
C ASP A 56 11.56 9.23 -22.59
N THR A 57 11.07 8.32 -23.46
CA THR A 57 9.97 7.43 -23.08
C THR A 57 10.42 6.26 -22.18
N GLU A 58 11.65 5.74 -22.30
CA GLU A 58 12.21 4.77 -21.35
C GLU A 58 12.47 5.41 -19.99
N SER A 59 13.00 6.64 -19.95
CA SER A 59 13.21 7.42 -18.71
C SER A 59 11.89 7.69 -17.96
N ASN A 60 10.80 8.04 -18.68
CA ASN A 60 9.51 8.34 -18.05
C ASN A 60 8.77 7.12 -17.48
N ASN A 61 9.09 5.91 -17.92
CA ASN A 61 8.41 4.66 -17.55
C ASN A 61 9.14 3.85 -16.47
N LEU A 62 10.29 4.34 -16.01
CA LEU A 62 11.09 3.72 -14.96
C LEU A 62 11.22 4.66 -13.75
N HIS A 63 11.40 4.09 -12.57
CA HIS A 63 11.92 4.83 -11.43
C HIS A 63 13.43 4.65 -11.35
N LEU A 64 14.18 5.75 -11.22
CA LEU A 64 15.56 5.73 -10.75
C LEU A 64 15.57 5.72 -9.23
N VAL A 65 16.20 4.70 -8.65
CA VAL A 65 16.15 4.43 -7.22
C VAL A 65 17.55 4.36 -6.65
N HIS A 66 17.80 5.12 -5.59
CA HIS A 66 18.99 4.96 -4.76
C HIS A 66 18.75 3.83 -3.74
N LEU A 67 19.62 2.81 -3.70
CA LEU A 67 19.41 1.68 -2.79
C LEU A 67 19.29 2.10 -1.31
N ASN A 68 20.10 3.08 -0.91
CA ASN A 68 20.09 3.60 0.46
C ASN A 68 18.78 4.30 0.85
N SER A 69 17.96 4.76 -0.11
CA SER A 69 16.66 5.37 0.21
C SER A 69 15.58 4.33 0.57
N LEU A 70 15.83 3.05 0.30
CA LEU A 70 14.92 1.95 0.64
C LEU A 70 15.31 1.22 1.94
N LEU A 71 16.57 1.35 2.36
CA LEU A 71 17.08 0.69 3.55
C LEU A 71 16.81 1.54 4.80
N PRO A 72 16.32 0.95 5.90
CA PRO A 72 16.13 1.68 7.15
C PRO A 72 17.48 2.08 7.77
N SER A 73 17.52 3.28 8.36
CA SER A 73 18.62 3.70 9.23
C SER A 73 18.55 3.00 10.58
N SER A 74 19.67 2.97 11.32
CA SER A 74 19.72 2.45 12.70
C SER A 74 19.06 3.39 13.72
N SER A 75 18.93 4.67 13.37
CA SER A 75 18.28 5.70 14.20
C SER A 75 16.91 6.08 13.63
N CYS A 76 16.01 6.50 14.51
CA CYS A 76 14.74 7.09 14.10
C CYS A 76 14.93 8.50 13.52
N SER A 77 14.34 8.73 12.36
CA SER A 77 14.18 10.02 11.71
C SER A 77 12.72 10.45 11.82
N SER A 78 12.34 11.03 12.97
CA SER A 78 10.99 11.59 13.13
C SER A 78 10.84 12.86 12.29
N SER A 79 9.80 12.88 11.47
CA SER A 79 9.33 14.10 10.81
C SER A 79 8.51 14.90 11.82
N ILE A 80 9.17 15.69 12.68
CA ILE A 80 8.50 16.58 13.65
C ILE A 80 7.69 17.70 12.95
N LYS A 81 7.62 17.74 11.61
CA LYS A 81 7.01 18.86 10.89
C LYS A 81 5.48 18.85 10.89
N ASP A 82 4.81 17.71 11.09
CA ASP A 82 3.34 17.60 10.94
C ASP A 82 2.55 17.38 12.25
N SER A 83 3.20 17.45 13.41
CA SER A 83 2.55 17.41 14.74
C SER A 83 1.65 18.62 15.04
N ARG A 84 1.53 19.56 14.09
CA ARG A 84 0.67 20.75 14.17
C ARG A 84 -0.74 20.54 13.60
N ARG A 85 -1.04 19.41 12.96
CA ARG A 85 -2.40 19.11 12.48
C ARG A 85 -3.26 18.59 13.64
N LYS A 86 -4.36 19.28 13.93
CA LYS A 86 -5.37 18.85 14.90
C LYS A 86 -5.89 17.45 14.51
N GLY A 87 -6.06 16.56 15.48
CA GLY A 87 -6.52 15.18 15.24
C GLY A 87 -5.47 14.25 14.61
N SER A 88 -4.18 14.62 14.57
CA SER A 88 -3.12 13.80 13.98
C SER A 88 -2.29 13.04 15.02
N LEU A 89 -2.00 11.78 14.72
CA LEU A 89 -1.15 10.86 15.48
C LEU A 89 0.09 10.53 14.66
N GLU A 90 1.24 10.41 15.32
CA GLU A 90 2.44 9.86 14.68
C GLU A 90 2.26 8.36 14.46
N VAL A 91 2.56 7.90 13.24
CA VAL A 91 2.55 6.49 12.86
C VAL A 91 3.98 5.99 12.80
N VAL A 92 4.27 4.87 13.46
CA VAL A 92 5.59 4.25 13.42
C VAL A 92 5.51 2.79 13.06
N HIS A 93 6.58 2.27 12.44
CA HIS A 93 6.68 0.86 12.11
C HIS A 93 7.13 0.06 13.33
N LYS A 94 6.40 -1.00 13.66
CA LYS A 94 6.60 -1.88 14.81
C LYS A 94 8.05 -2.34 15.00
N TYR A 95 8.64 -2.88 13.94
CA TYR A 95 9.99 -3.44 13.94
C TYR A 95 11.11 -2.43 13.62
N GLY A 96 10.81 -1.13 13.69
CA GLY A 96 11.74 -0.05 13.35
C GLY A 96 12.34 0.64 14.57
N PRO A 97 13.45 1.39 14.42
CA PRO A 97 14.07 2.13 15.53
C PRO A 97 13.21 3.28 16.08
N CYS A 98 12.13 3.66 15.39
CA CYS A 98 11.13 4.61 15.90
C CYS A 98 10.16 3.98 16.90
N SER A 99 10.08 2.65 16.93
CA SER A 99 9.35 1.93 17.95
C SER A 99 10.22 1.83 19.19
N GLN A 100 9.77 2.32 20.35
CA GLN A 100 10.47 2.11 21.62
C GLN A 100 10.36 0.65 22.13
N GLN A 101 10.20 -0.32 21.23
CA GLN A 101 10.14 -1.72 21.56
C GLN A 101 11.51 -2.22 22.02
N ASN A 102 11.61 -2.51 23.31
CA ASN A 102 12.63 -3.43 23.82
C ASN A 102 12.20 -4.85 23.46
N ASP A 103 12.44 -5.25 22.21
CA ASP A 103 12.23 -6.64 21.79
C ASP A 103 13.16 -7.54 22.62
N GLY A 104 12.56 -8.30 23.55
CA GLY A 104 13.29 -9.36 24.26
C GLY A 104 13.78 -10.42 23.27
N ASP A 105 15.04 -10.84 23.45
CA ASP A 105 15.84 -11.96 22.89
C ASP A 105 15.66 -12.48 21.45
N ARG A 106 14.50 -12.37 20.78
CA ARG A 106 14.29 -12.90 19.42
C ARG A 106 14.04 -11.78 18.41
N LYS A 107 15.05 -11.52 17.57
CA LYS A 107 14.94 -10.66 16.40
C LYS A 107 13.95 -11.23 15.39
N VAL A 108 12.86 -10.51 15.12
CA VAL A 108 11.85 -10.87 14.11
C VAL A 108 12.46 -10.88 12.71
N THR A 109 12.22 -11.95 11.94
CA THR A 109 12.71 -12.04 10.56
C THR A 109 11.66 -11.55 9.56
N HIS A 110 12.09 -11.16 8.35
CA HIS A 110 11.18 -10.81 7.27
C HIS A 110 10.26 -11.98 6.86
N SER A 111 10.76 -13.22 6.91
CA SER A 111 9.96 -14.42 6.66
C SER A 111 8.85 -14.60 7.68
N ASP A 112 9.11 -14.28 8.96
CA ASP A 112 8.09 -14.32 10.00
C ASP A 112 6.95 -13.33 9.71
N ILE A 113 7.29 -12.09 9.34
CA ILE A 113 6.32 -11.04 8.97
C ILE A 113 5.44 -11.53 7.80
N LEU A 114 6.05 -12.08 6.75
CA LEU A 114 5.32 -12.56 5.57
C LEU A 114 4.51 -13.83 5.84
N ASN A 115 4.90 -14.66 6.82
CA ASN A 115 4.10 -15.82 7.22
C ASN A 115 2.85 -15.41 7.99
N VAL A 116 2.93 -14.39 8.84
CA VAL A 116 1.77 -13.83 9.54
C VAL A 116 0.85 -13.10 8.56
N ASP A 117 1.42 -12.43 7.56
CA ASP A 117 0.68 -11.82 6.47
C ASP A 117 -0.21 -12.84 5.70
N LYS A 118 0.29 -14.05 5.43
CA LYS A 118 -0.52 -15.13 4.83
C LYS A 118 -1.75 -15.47 5.67
N GLU A 119 -1.58 -15.56 6.98
CA GLU A 119 -2.69 -15.93 7.87
C GLU A 119 -3.74 -14.81 7.92
N ARG A 120 -3.34 -13.54 7.87
CA ARG A 120 -4.28 -12.42 7.73
C ARG A 120 -5.12 -12.51 6.45
N VAL A 121 -4.48 -12.81 5.32
CA VAL A 121 -5.17 -12.99 4.03
C VAL A 121 -6.21 -14.12 4.11
N LYS A 122 -5.83 -15.27 4.70
CA LYS A 122 -6.78 -16.38 4.92
C LYS A 122 -7.98 -15.98 5.76
N TYR A 123 -7.79 -15.13 6.77
CA TYR A 123 -8.90 -14.62 7.58
C TYR A 123 -9.82 -13.71 6.81
N ILE A 124 -9.28 -12.78 6.04
CA ILE A 124 -10.10 -11.89 5.20
C ILE A 124 -10.96 -12.75 4.27
N HIS A 125 -10.38 -13.75 3.61
CA HIS A 125 -11.11 -14.70 2.76
C HIS A 125 -12.18 -15.46 3.54
N SER A 126 -11.86 -15.99 4.73
CA SER A 126 -12.82 -16.71 5.57
C SER A 126 -13.99 -15.83 6.04
N ARG A 127 -13.70 -14.59 6.44
CA ARG A 127 -14.72 -13.61 6.89
C ARG A 127 -15.71 -13.28 5.80
N ILE A 128 -15.20 -12.99 4.62
CA ILE A 128 -15.99 -12.67 3.43
C ILE A 128 -16.87 -13.86 3.03
N SER A 129 -16.32 -15.09 3.11
CA SER A 129 -17.09 -16.31 2.85
C SER A 129 -18.17 -16.60 3.90
N LYS A 130 -17.94 -16.28 5.18
CA LYS A 130 -18.96 -16.44 6.24
C LYS A 130 -20.13 -15.46 6.07
N GLU A 131 -19.84 -14.21 5.71
CA GLU A 131 -20.87 -13.20 5.45
C GLU A 131 -21.76 -13.57 4.24
N LEU A 132 -21.24 -14.37 3.31
CA LEU A 132 -21.98 -14.90 2.14
C LEU A 132 -22.95 -16.03 2.47
N SER A 133 -22.56 -16.97 3.33
CA SER A 133 -23.37 -18.17 3.55
C SER A 133 -24.64 -17.90 4.33
N GLY A 134 -24.73 -16.76 5.04
CA GLY A 134 -25.83 -16.46 5.97
C GLY A 134 -26.04 -17.56 7.03
N ASP A 135 -25.07 -18.46 7.15
CA ASP A 135 -25.16 -19.71 7.89
C ASP A 135 -24.61 -19.45 9.27
N ASP A 136 -25.50 -19.49 10.25
CA ASP A 136 -25.23 -19.56 11.69
C ASP A 136 -24.72 -20.97 12.08
N GLY A 137 -24.08 -21.64 11.10
CA GLY A 137 -23.64 -23.01 11.14
C GLY A 137 -22.52 -23.17 12.14
N LEU A 138 -22.94 -23.40 13.40
CA LEU A 138 -22.20 -24.08 14.45
C LEU A 138 -21.68 -25.41 13.90
N LYS A 139 -20.57 -25.38 13.15
CA LYS A 139 -19.53 -26.34 13.43
C LYS A 139 -18.91 -25.85 14.72
N GLU A 140 -19.31 -26.52 15.78
CA GLU A 140 -18.66 -26.64 17.07
C GLU A 140 -17.14 -26.66 16.87
N LEU A 141 -16.54 -25.48 16.71
CA LEU A 141 -15.15 -25.26 17.03
C LEU A 141 -15.19 -25.21 18.54
N ASP A 142 -15.07 -26.41 19.11
CA ASP A 142 -14.84 -26.66 20.52
C ASP A 142 -14.05 -25.48 21.07
N SER A 143 -14.71 -24.68 21.91
CA SER A 143 -14.14 -23.46 22.50
C SER A 143 -13.04 -23.79 23.53
N ALA A 144 -12.59 -25.04 23.53
CA ALA A 144 -11.41 -25.57 24.17
C ALA A 144 -10.56 -26.32 23.12
N ASN A 145 -9.31 -25.89 22.93
CA ASN A 145 -8.23 -26.60 22.22
C ASN A 145 -8.05 -26.35 20.72
N LEU A 146 -8.11 -25.10 20.27
CA LEU A 146 -7.23 -24.68 19.16
C LEU A 146 -5.95 -24.14 19.78
N PRO A 147 -4.80 -24.82 19.63
CA PRO A 147 -3.54 -24.29 20.13
C PRO A 147 -3.22 -23.03 19.35
N ALA A 148 -3.45 -21.86 19.96
CA ALA A 148 -2.75 -20.66 19.55
C ALA A 148 -1.27 -21.04 19.42
N LYS A 149 -0.60 -20.62 18.34
CA LYS A 149 0.86 -20.75 18.24
C LYS A 149 1.50 -19.84 19.30
N SER A 150 1.46 -20.29 20.55
CA SER A 150 2.25 -19.76 21.65
C SER A 150 3.70 -19.98 21.29
N GLY A 151 4.43 -18.90 21.02
CA GLY A 151 5.85 -18.95 20.66
C GLY A 151 6.27 -18.03 19.50
N SER A 152 5.34 -17.39 18.80
CA SER A 152 5.65 -16.31 17.86
C SER A 152 5.15 -14.97 18.42
N LEU A 153 5.99 -13.94 18.43
CA LEU A 153 5.68 -12.58 18.89
C LEU A 153 5.19 -11.68 17.75
N ILE A 154 5.08 -12.21 16.53
CA ILE A 154 4.90 -11.43 15.32
C ILE A 154 3.42 -11.26 15.06
N GLY A 155 2.90 -10.03 15.06
CA GLY A 155 1.50 -9.75 14.81
C GLY A 155 1.16 -9.30 13.42
N SER A 156 -0.07 -9.56 12.98
CA SER A 156 -0.60 -8.93 11.77
C SER A 156 -0.82 -7.42 12.06
N GLY A 157 -0.40 -6.56 11.13
CA GLY A 157 -0.31 -5.12 11.36
C GLY A 157 1.09 -4.63 11.75
N ASN A 158 1.68 -3.84 10.86
CA ASN A 158 3.07 -3.37 10.99
C ASN A 158 3.20 -1.98 11.61
N TYR A 159 2.09 -1.28 11.84
CA TYR A 159 2.09 0.13 12.18
C TYR A 159 1.19 0.42 13.38
N PHE A 160 1.70 1.22 14.31
CA PHE A 160 0.96 1.62 15.50
C PHE A 160 0.94 3.13 15.67
N VAL A 161 -0.01 3.56 16.49
CA VAL A 161 -0.20 4.92 16.99
C VAL A 161 -0.31 4.87 18.51
N VAL A 162 -0.03 5.99 19.19
CA VAL A 162 -0.21 6.10 20.63
C VAL A 162 -1.48 6.90 20.92
N VAL A 163 -2.36 6.34 21.75
CA VAL A 163 -3.58 7.00 22.23
C VAL A 163 -3.67 6.92 23.75
N GLY A 164 -4.33 7.88 24.37
CA GLY A 164 -4.61 7.87 25.81
C GLY A 164 -5.93 7.19 26.13
N LEU A 165 -5.99 6.40 27.19
CA LEU A 165 -7.20 5.74 27.68
C LEU A 165 -7.35 5.94 29.20
N GLY A 166 -8.56 6.22 29.66
CA GLY A 166 -8.91 6.25 31.08
C GLY A 166 -8.79 7.60 31.78
N THR A 167 -9.21 7.61 33.05
CA THR A 167 -9.11 8.74 33.97
C THR A 167 -8.51 8.27 35.31
N PRO A 168 -7.21 8.48 35.58
CA PRO A 168 -6.26 9.28 34.81
C PRO A 168 -5.83 8.62 33.49
N LYS A 169 -5.45 9.45 32.51
CA LYS A 169 -5.00 9.05 31.18
C LYS A 169 -3.80 8.10 31.25
N ARG A 170 -3.85 7.01 30.50
CA ARG A 170 -2.74 6.08 30.24
C ARG A 170 -2.49 5.97 28.74
N ASP A 171 -1.25 6.16 28.32
CA ASP A 171 -0.89 6.04 26.90
C ASP A 171 -0.68 4.56 26.53
N LEU A 172 -1.25 4.18 25.39
CA LEU A 172 -1.29 2.82 24.86
C LEU A 172 -0.94 2.84 23.36
N SER A 173 -0.01 1.98 22.96
CA SER A 173 0.42 1.77 21.59
C SER A 173 -0.50 0.76 20.91
N LEU A 174 -1.36 1.25 20.02
CA LEU A 174 -2.36 0.44 19.32
C LEU A 174 -2.03 0.32 17.84
N ILE A 175 -2.14 -0.89 17.29
CA ILE A 175 -2.08 -1.12 15.85
C ILE A 175 -3.30 -0.45 15.21
N PHE A 176 -3.12 0.34 14.15
CA PHE A 176 -4.28 0.88 13.43
C PHE A 176 -4.67 -0.04 12.27
N ASP A 177 -5.95 -0.43 12.27
CA ASP A 177 -6.41 -1.52 11.42
C ASP A 177 -7.68 -1.14 10.66
N THR A 178 -7.57 -1.01 9.34
CA THR A 178 -8.70 -0.71 8.43
C THR A 178 -9.52 -1.96 8.07
N GLY A 179 -9.04 -3.15 8.44
CA GLY A 179 -9.71 -4.43 8.23
C GLY A 179 -10.45 -4.97 9.46
N SER A 180 -10.55 -4.20 10.56
CA SER A 180 -11.33 -4.59 11.73
C SER A 180 -12.15 -3.44 12.31
N ASP A 181 -13.30 -3.79 12.92
CA ASP A 181 -14.25 -2.81 13.45
C ASP A 181 -13.99 -2.46 14.92
N LEU A 182 -13.88 -3.47 15.78
CA LEU A 182 -13.79 -3.27 17.23
C LEU A 182 -12.40 -2.78 17.62
N THR A 183 -12.33 -1.61 18.26
CA THR A 183 -11.15 -1.18 19.02
C THR A 183 -11.09 -1.95 20.34
N TRP A 184 -9.92 -2.49 20.71
CA TRP A 184 -9.73 -3.17 21.99
C TRP A 184 -8.30 -3.06 22.51
N THR A 185 -8.13 -3.26 23.81
CA THR A 185 -6.81 -3.31 24.49
C THR A 185 -6.78 -4.38 25.59
N GLN A 186 -5.59 -4.83 26.00
CA GLN A 186 -5.48 -5.74 27.14
C GLN A 186 -5.80 -5.02 28.45
N CYS A 187 -6.56 -5.70 29.29
CA CYS A 187 -7.04 -5.21 30.56
C CYS A 187 -6.68 -6.15 31.73
N GLN A 188 -6.36 -5.56 32.87
CA GLN A 188 -6.26 -6.28 34.13
C GLN A 188 -7.64 -6.85 34.54
N PRO A 189 -7.67 -7.97 35.28
CA PRO A 189 -6.52 -8.69 35.85
C PRO A 189 -5.89 -9.69 34.88
N CYS A 190 -6.19 -9.65 33.56
CA CYS A 190 -5.79 -10.71 32.63
C CYS A 190 -6.25 -12.09 33.10
N ALA A 191 -7.55 -12.23 33.34
CA ALA A 191 -8.20 -13.35 34.01
C ALA A 191 -7.82 -14.76 33.48
N ARG A 192 -7.33 -14.87 32.24
CA ARG A 192 -6.73 -16.11 31.72
C ARG A 192 -5.28 -15.90 31.30
N SER A 193 -5.07 -15.41 30.08
CA SER A 193 -3.74 -15.23 29.51
C SER A 193 -3.69 -13.90 28.79
N CYS A 194 -2.59 -13.17 28.92
CA CYS A 194 -2.30 -11.95 28.20
C CYS A 194 -0.87 -12.04 27.70
N TYR A 195 -0.62 -11.65 26.45
CA TYR A 195 0.73 -11.57 25.93
C TYR A 195 1.45 -10.36 26.52
N LYS A 196 2.78 -10.41 26.54
CA LYS A 196 3.60 -9.28 26.98
C LYS A 196 3.44 -8.11 25.99
N GLN A 197 2.99 -6.99 26.51
CA GLN A 197 2.98 -5.71 25.81
C GLN A 197 4.03 -4.75 26.40
N GLN A 198 4.35 -3.68 25.67
CA GLN A 198 5.30 -2.65 26.08
C GLN A 198 4.70 -1.72 27.14
N ASP A 199 3.50 -1.22 26.86
CA ASP A 199 2.81 -0.32 27.77
C ASP A 199 2.23 -1.09 28.96
N PRO A 200 2.03 -0.48 30.13
CA PRO A 200 1.30 -1.12 31.21
C PRO A 200 -0.10 -1.57 30.77
N ILE A 201 -0.49 -2.81 31.11
CA ILE A 201 -1.83 -3.33 30.86
C ILE A 201 -2.85 -2.42 31.56
N PHE A 202 -3.89 -2.01 30.85
CA PHE A 202 -4.88 -1.07 31.36
C PHE A 202 -5.63 -1.67 32.56
N ASP A 203 -5.74 -0.93 33.66
CA ASP A 203 -6.47 -1.36 34.84
C ASP A 203 -7.82 -0.64 34.93
N PRO A 204 -8.93 -1.29 34.56
CA PRO A 204 -10.24 -0.64 34.58
C PRO A 204 -10.67 -0.23 35.99
N SER A 205 -10.15 -0.87 37.05
CA SER A 205 -10.49 -0.52 38.44
C SER A 205 -9.89 0.82 38.90
N LYS A 206 -8.87 1.31 38.19
CA LYS A 206 -8.19 2.57 38.48
C LYS A 206 -8.72 3.74 37.66
N SER A 207 -9.66 3.51 36.75
CA SER A 207 -10.24 4.55 35.89
C SER A 207 -11.62 4.94 36.39
N SER A 208 -11.81 6.22 36.73
CA SER A 208 -13.11 6.73 37.18
C SER A 208 -14.15 6.87 36.05
N SER A 209 -13.74 6.75 34.79
CA SER A 209 -14.60 6.84 33.60
C SER A 209 -14.90 5.49 32.95
N TYR A 210 -14.40 4.39 33.50
CA TYR A 210 -14.66 3.04 33.01
C TYR A 210 -16.09 2.59 33.35
N SER A 211 -16.79 1.99 32.40
CA SER A 211 -18.05 1.27 32.69
C SER A 211 -18.29 0.12 31.72
N ASN A 212 -18.87 -0.98 32.21
CA ASN A 212 -19.23 -2.11 31.35
C ASN A 212 -20.55 -1.84 30.61
N ILE A 213 -20.68 -2.38 29.40
CA ILE A 213 -21.96 -2.51 28.70
C ILE A 213 -22.71 -3.72 29.27
N THR A 214 -24.00 -3.59 29.54
CA THR A 214 -24.84 -4.70 30.02
C THR A 214 -25.25 -5.63 28.87
N CYS A 215 -25.51 -6.90 29.16
CA CYS A 215 -25.92 -7.88 28.15
C CYS A 215 -27.26 -7.53 27.47
N THR A 216 -28.14 -6.83 28.18
CA THR A 216 -29.45 -6.41 27.66
C THR A 216 -29.39 -5.18 26.76
N SER A 217 -28.21 -4.55 26.65
CA SER A 217 -28.02 -3.39 25.78
C SER A 217 -28.05 -3.79 24.31
N THR A 218 -28.72 -3.00 23.48
CA THR A 218 -28.66 -3.12 22.01
C THR A 218 -27.27 -2.86 21.45
N LEU A 219 -26.35 -2.28 22.24
CA LEU A 219 -24.94 -2.20 21.87
C LEU A 219 -24.24 -3.57 21.92
N CYS A 220 -24.69 -4.47 22.81
CA CYS A 220 -24.09 -5.80 22.93
C CYS A 220 -24.37 -6.64 21.68
N THR A 221 -25.58 -6.54 21.11
CA THR A 221 -25.99 -7.28 19.90
C THR A 221 -25.22 -6.86 18.64
N GLN A 222 -24.57 -5.68 18.66
CA GLN A 222 -23.74 -5.22 17.56
C GLN A 222 -22.41 -5.98 17.43
N LEU A 223 -22.02 -6.77 18.44
CA LEU A 223 -20.77 -7.53 18.40
C LEU A 223 -20.81 -8.67 17.40
N SER A 224 -21.95 -9.36 17.23
CA SER A 224 -22.07 -10.47 16.27
C SER A 224 -21.66 -10.04 14.86
N SER A 225 -22.20 -8.92 14.37
CA SER A 225 -21.84 -8.39 13.05
C SER A 225 -20.45 -7.76 13.01
N ALA A 226 -20.02 -7.07 14.07
CA ALA A 226 -18.73 -6.38 14.09
C ALA A 226 -17.52 -7.33 14.23
N THR A 227 -17.66 -8.38 15.03
CA THR A 227 -16.56 -9.30 15.35
C THR A 227 -16.76 -10.68 14.74
N GLY A 228 -17.92 -10.97 14.13
CA GLY A 228 -18.28 -12.29 13.59
C GLY A 228 -18.38 -13.37 14.66
N ASN A 229 -18.56 -12.97 15.93
CA ASN A 229 -18.73 -13.87 17.07
C ASN A 229 -19.86 -13.34 17.94
N ASP A 230 -20.75 -14.23 18.37
CA ASP A 230 -21.84 -13.82 19.25
C ASP A 230 -21.32 -13.35 20.61
N PRO A 231 -21.95 -12.30 21.19
CA PRO A 231 -21.57 -11.81 22.48
C PRO A 231 -21.93 -12.81 23.58
N GLY A 232 -21.01 -12.99 24.52
CA GLY A 232 -21.29 -13.70 25.77
C GLY A 232 -21.95 -12.78 26.81
N CYS A 233 -22.45 -13.38 27.89
CA CYS A 233 -22.96 -12.64 29.04
C CYS A 233 -22.36 -13.16 30.34
N SER A 234 -21.75 -12.27 31.12
CA SER A 234 -21.26 -12.62 32.46
C SER A 234 -22.44 -12.98 33.37
N SER A 235 -22.41 -14.19 33.93
CA SER A 235 -23.45 -14.66 34.85
C SER A 235 -23.51 -13.83 36.13
N VAL A 236 -22.37 -13.30 36.58
CA VAL A 236 -22.20 -12.53 37.81
C VAL A 236 -22.49 -11.04 37.60
N SER A 237 -21.75 -10.38 36.71
CA SER A 237 -21.83 -8.92 36.54
C SER A 237 -22.90 -8.47 35.53
N LYS A 238 -23.50 -9.41 34.79
CA LYS A 238 -24.40 -9.12 33.65
C LYS A 238 -23.77 -8.20 32.60
N ALA A 239 -22.43 -8.17 32.55
CA ALA A 239 -21.66 -7.44 31.56
C ALA A 239 -21.55 -8.24 30.26
N CYS A 240 -21.67 -7.53 29.14
CA CYS A 240 -21.50 -8.04 27.80
C CYS A 240 -20.05 -8.46 27.57
N ILE A 241 -19.85 -9.66 27.03
CA ILE A 241 -18.53 -10.21 26.73
C ILE A 241 -18.35 -10.21 25.21
N TYR A 242 -17.29 -9.58 24.72
CA TYR A 242 -16.91 -9.69 23.32
C TYR A 242 -15.90 -10.82 23.13
N GLY A 243 -15.93 -11.41 21.94
CA GLY A 243 -14.84 -12.22 21.41
C GLY A 243 -14.50 -11.73 20.01
N ILE A 244 -13.21 -11.68 19.70
CA ILE A 244 -12.71 -11.42 18.36
C ILE A 244 -11.52 -12.33 18.08
N GLN A 245 -11.48 -12.88 16.87
CA GLN A 245 -10.42 -13.75 16.40
C GLN A 245 -9.90 -13.25 15.05
N TYR A 246 -8.60 -13.39 14.83
CA TYR A 246 -7.85 -13.01 13.63
C TYR A 246 -7.31 -14.25 12.92
N GLY A 247 -6.82 -14.08 11.69
CA GLY A 247 -6.42 -15.21 10.84
C GLY A 247 -5.21 -15.98 11.27
N ASP A 248 -4.31 -15.32 11.96
CA ASP A 248 -3.17 -15.94 12.62
C ASP A 248 -3.55 -16.68 13.91
N GLN A 249 -4.87 -16.90 14.13
CA GLN A 249 -5.48 -17.52 15.30
C GLN A 249 -5.33 -16.69 16.57
N SER A 250 -4.82 -15.47 16.47
CA SER A 250 -4.82 -14.54 17.59
C SER A 250 -6.24 -14.16 17.95
N PHE A 251 -6.46 -13.89 19.22
CA PHE A 251 -7.78 -13.50 19.69
C PHE A 251 -7.70 -12.57 20.88
N SER A 252 -8.81 -11.89 21.12
CA SER A 252 -9.07 -11.13 22.32
C SER A 252 -10.48 -11.41 22.82
N VAL A 253 -10.59 -11.73 24.10
CA VAL A 253 -11.87 -11.95 24.78
C VAL A 253 -11.88 -11.15 26.07
N GLY A 254 -12.98 -10.45 26.32
CA GLY A 254 -13.13 -9.64 27.52
C GLY A 254 -14.45 -8.90 27.56
N TYR A 255 -14.51 -7.81 28.31
CA TYR A 255 -15.75 -7.05 28.49
C TYR A 255 -15.89 -5.97 27.42
N PHE A 256 -17.11 -5.85 26.88
CA PHE A 256 -17.44 -4.71 26.03
C PHE A 256 -17.85 -3.54 26.93
N SER A 257 -17.16 -2.41 26.75
CA SER A 257 -17.12 -1.35 27.77
C SER A 257 -17.06 0.04 27.14
N ARG A 258 -17.27 1.05 27.99
CA ARG A 258 -17.07 2.46 27.71
C ARG A 258 -15.87 2.99 28.48
N GLU A 259 -15.16 3.92 27.86
CA GLU A 259 -14.07 4.64 28.50
C GLU A 259 -13.88 6.03 27.86
N ARG A 260 -13.10 6.89 28.51
CA ARG A 260 -12.56 8.13 27.96
C ARG A 260 -11.32 7.81 27.09
N LEU A 261 -11.43 8.10 25.80
CA LEU A 261 -10.33 7.99 24.84
C LEU A 261 -9.78 9.38 24.53
N THR A 262 -8.46 9.53 24.59
CA THR A 262 -7.73 10.75 24.24
C THR A 262 -6.90 10.47 22.99
N VAL A 263 -7.32 11.03 21.85
CA VAL A 263 -6.63 10.86 20.57
C VAL A 263 -5.41 11.79 20.54
N THR A 264 -5.64 13.10 20.67
CA THR A 264 -4.56 14.09 20.79
C THR A 264 -4.67 14.81 22.13
N THR A 265 -3.69 15.66 22.45
CA THR A 265 -3.73 16.52 23.65
C THR A 265 -5.00 17.36 23.77
N THR A 266 -5.68 17.64 22.65
CA THR A 266 -6.92 18.44 22.62
C THR A 266 -8.15 17.64 22.25
N ASP A 267 -7.99 16.40 21.77
CA ASP A 267 -9.08 15.60 21.26
C ASP A 267 -9.43 14.43 22.18
N VAL A 268 -10.44 14.67 23.01
CA VAL A 268 -11.02 13.67 23.92
C VAL A 268 -12.38 13.21 23.39
N ILE A 269 -12.67 11.92 23.57
CA ILE A 269 -13.94 11.26 23.29
C ILE A 269 -14.38 10.55 24.58
N ASP A 270 -15.43 11.03 25.20
CA ASP A 270 -16.06 10.37 26.35
C ASP A 270 -16.97 9.24 25.89
N ASN A 271 -17.18 8.23 26.75
CA ASN A 271 -18.06 7.10 26.51
C ASN A 271 -17.73 6.29 25.23
N PHE A 272 -16.45 6.26 24.83
CA PHE A 272 -15.97 5.50 23.70
C PHE A 272 -16.12 4.00 23.96
N LEU A 273 -16.81 3.31 23.04
CA LEU A 273 -17.03 1.87 23.09
C LEU A 273 -15.78 1.12 22.64
N PHE A 274 -15.32 0.18 23.45
CA PHE A 274 -14.13 -0.62 23.18
C PHE A 274 -14.20 -1.98 23.88
N GLY A 275 -13.34 -2.91 23.44
CA GLY A 275 -13.09 -4.18 24.12
C GLY A 275 -12.00 -4.08 25.19
N CYS A 276 -12.33 -4.44 26.41
CA CYS A 276 -11.40 -4.56 27.53
C CYS A 276 -11.00 -6.04 27.72
N GLY A 277 -9.94 -6.46 27.01
CA GLY A 277 -9.57 -7.86 26.82
C GLY A 277 -8.84 -8.46 28.00
N GLN A 278 -9.37 -9.53 28.60
CA GLN A 278 -8.77 -10.22 29.75
C GLN A 278 -8.23 -11.62 29.41
N ASN A 279 -8.47 -12.09 28.19
CA ASN A 279 -7.85 -13.27 27.62
C ASN A 279 -7.43 -12.94 26.18
N ASN A 280 -6.15 -12.64 26.00
CA ASN A 280 -5.57 -12.22 24.74
C ASN A 280 -4.36 -13.11 24.45
N GLN A 281 -4.39 -13.80 23.32
CA GLN A 281 -3.29 -14.64 22.90
C GLN A 281 -3.00 -14.43 21.43
N GLY A 282 -1.74 -14.64 21.09
CA GLY A 282 -1.27 -14.64 19.73
C GLY A 282 -0.36 -13.46 19.42
N LEU A 283 -0.49 -13.06 18.17
CA LEU A 283 0.46 -12.38 17.36
C LEU A 283 0.09 -10.90 17.37
N PHE A 284 0.50 -10.17 18.41
CA PHE A 284 0.27 -8.71 18.51
C PHE A 284 1.56 -7.93 18.76
N GLY A 285 2.64 -8.60 19.18
CA GLY A 285 3.99 -8.08 19.33
C GLY A 285 4.10 -6.72 20.00
N GLY A 286 4.13 -6.72 21.33
CA GLY A 286 4.39 -5.53 22.14
C GLY A 286 3.27 -4.48 22.16
N SER A 287 2.33 -4.47 21.21
CA SER A 287 1.21 -3.52 21.19
C SER A 287 0.26 -3.75 22.36
N ALA A 288 -0.41 -2.71 22.84
CA ALA A 288 -1.46 -2.84 23.85
C ALA A 288 -2.78 -3.40 23.30
N GLY A 289 -2.93 -3.47 21.98
CA GLY A 289 -4.15 -3.87 21.27
C GLY A 289 -4.22 -3.21 19.90
N LEU A 290 -5.43 -2.90 19.44
CA LEU A 290 -5.66 -2.26 18.14
C LEU A 290 -6.83 -1.28 18.14
N ILE A 291 -6.74 -0.29 17.25
CA ILE A 291 -7.79 0.65 16.92
C ILE A 291 -8.44 0.24 15.59
N GLY A 292 -9.71 -0.15 15.68
CA GLY A 292 -10.51 -0.61 14.54
C GLY A 292 -11.05 0.57 13.73
N LEU A 293 -10.62 0.67 12.48
CA LEU A 293 -10.97 1.71 11.52
C LEU A 293 -11.94 1.21 10.43
N GLY A 294 -12.59 0.06 10.63
CA GLY A 294 -13.63 -0.46 9.75
C GLY A 294 -14.88 0.42 9.67
N ARG A 295 -15.90 -0.06 8.95
CA ARG A 295 -17.10 0.74 8.63
C ARG A 295 -18.27 0.51 9.57
N HIS A 296 -18.19 -0.47 10.48
CA HIS A 296 -19.28 -0.83 11.37
C HIS A 296 -19.60 0.30 12.39
N PRO A 297 -20.84 0.47 12.84
CA PRO A 297 -21.22 1.52 13.81
C PRO A 297 -20.41 1.60 15.12
N ILE A 298 -19.79 0.48 15.55
CA ILE A 298 -18.91 0.46 16.74
C ILE A 298 -17.44 0.77 16.42
N SER A 299 -17.08 1.00 15.15
CA SER A 299 -15.72 1.38 14.79
C SER A 299 -15.37 2.77 15.27
N PHE A 300 -14.07 3.06 15.39
CA PHE A 300 -13.63 4.39 15.80
C PHE A 300 -14.19 5.47 14.87
N VAL A 301 -14.20 5.21 13.57
CA VAL A 301 -14.62 6.18 12.54
C VAL A 301 -16.10 6.55 12.69
N GLN A 302 -16.96 5.58 13.00
CA GLN A 302 -18.38 5.83 13.18
C GLN A 302 -18.70 6.46 14.55
N GLN A 303 -18.05 6.00 15.63
CA GLN A 303 -18.24 6.57 16.96
C GLN A 303 -17.82 8.04 17.04
N THR A 304 -16.84 8.45 16.24
CA THR A 304 -16.29 9.81 16.22
C THR A 304 -16.79 10.65 15.04
N ALA A 305 -17.84 10.18 14.35
CA ALA A 305 -18.39 10.79 13.15
C ALA A 305 -18.75 12.27 13.29
N SER A 306 -19.38 12.66 14.40
CA SER A 306 -19.78 14.05 14.65
C SER A 306 -18.58 15.01 14.77
N LYS A 307 -17.44 14.48 15.23
CA LYS A 307 -16.22 15.25 15.46
C LYS A 307 -15.34 15.34 14.22
N TYR A 308 -15.19 14.23 13.50
CA TYR A 308 -14.27 14.12 12.37
C TYR A 308 -14.95 13.97 11.00
N GLY A 309 -16.28 14.03 10.94
CA GLY A 309 -17.04 13.97 9.68
C GLY A 309 -17.00 12.62 8.99
N LYS A 310 -16.63 11.53 9.70
CA LYS A 310 -16.34 10.20 9.12
C LYS A 310 -15.21 10.21 8.09
N ILE A 311 -14.23 11.08 8.31
CA ILE A 311 -13.05 11.21 7.46
C ILE A 311 -11.81 10.91 8.29
N PHE A 312 -10.91 10.10 7.74
CA PHE A 312 -9.56 9.95 8.25
C PHE A 312 -8.58 9.78 7.09
N SER A 313 -7.32 10.10 7.32
CA SER A 313 -6.26 9.86 6.36
C SER A 313 -4.99 9.38 7.04
N TYR A 314 -4.12 8.73 6.29
CA TYR A 314 -2.79 8.39 6.78
C TYR A 314 -1.77 8.41 5.66
N CYS A 315 -0.52 8.51 6.07
CA CYS A 315 0.60 8.12 5.25
C CYS A 315 1.50 7.14 6.02
N LEU A 316 1.85 6.04 5.36
CA LEU A 316 2.80 5.06 5.87
C LEU A 316 4.22 5.42 5.45
N PRO A 317 5.21 5.42 6.37
CA PRO A 317 6.58 5.80 6.04
C PRO A 317 7.22 4.82 5.05
N SER A 318 8.15 5.34 4.24
CA SER A 318 8.90 4.54 3.25
C SER A 318 9.80 3.48 3.89
N THR A 319 10.36 3.77 5.06
CA THR A 319 11.23 2.88 5.83
C THR A 319 10.75 2.76 7.27
N SER A 320 11.18 1.69 7.96
CA SER A 320 10.85 1.50 9.38
C SER A 320 11.53 2.51 10.32
N SER A 321 12.53 3.23 9.82
CA SER A 321 13.26 4.25 10.56
C SER A 321 12.71 5.66 10.39
N SER A 322 11.62 5.83 9.63
CA SER A 322 10.92 7.09 9.47
C SER A 322 9.52 6.99 10.07
N THR A 323 8.90 8.15 10.29
CA THR A 323 7.54 8.22 10.82
C THR A 323 6.55 8.69 9.76
N GLY A 324 5.30 8.27 9.92
CA GLY A 324 4.15 8.72 9.13
C GLY A 324 3.13 9.40 10.03
N HIS A 325 1.89 9.49 9.57
CA HIS A 325 0.80 10.05 10.37
C HIS A 325 -0.52 9.30 10.12
N LEU A 326 -1.42 9.40 11.11
CA LEU A 326 -2.83 9.05 11.03
C LEU A 326 -3.62 10.27 11.51
N THR A 327 -4.39 10.87 10.63
CA THR A 327 -5.12 12.11 10.89
C THR A 327 -6.62 11.88 10.80
N PHE A 328 -7.37 12.33 11.79
CA PHE A 328 -8.83 12.28 11.79
C PHE A 328 -9.42 13.66 11.47
N GLY A 329 -10.41 13.68 10.60
CA GLY A 329 -11.01 14.91 10.08
C GLY A 329 -10.51 15.27 8.67
N ARG A 330 -10.81 16.49 8.23
CA ARG A 330 -10.64 16.90 6.83
C ARG A 330 -9.16 16.90 6.41
N ALA A 331 -8.82 16.08 5.42
CA ALA A 331 -7.52 16.11 4.76
C ALA A 331 -7.30 17.46 4.05
N THR A 332 -6.05 17.96 4.08
CA THR A 332 -5.70 19.30 3.59
C THR A 332 -4.99 19.32 2.23
N SER A 333 -4.69 18.15 1.65
CA SER A 333 -3.96 18.07 0.38
C SER A 333 -4.84 18.40 -0.82
N ARG A 334 -4.36 19.28 -1.71
CA ARG A 334 -5.02 19.66 -2.97
C ARG A 334 -4.73 18.70 -4.14
N LEU A 335 -3.84 17.73 -3.94
CA LEU A 335 -3.37 16.79 -4.98
C LEU A 335 -4.04 15.40 -4.87
N LEU A 336 -5.19 15.32 -4.19
CA LEU A 336 -5.90 14.07 -3.96
C LEU A 336 -6.75 13.70 -5.18
N LEU A 337 -6.56 12.48 -5.67
CA LEU A 337 -7.43 11.86 -6.65
C LEU A 337 -8.39 10.90 -5.94
N TYR A 338 -9.69 11.06 -6.15
CA TYR A 338 -10.72 10.28 -5.47
C TYR A 338 -11.40 9.27 -6.39
N THR A 339 -11.48 8.03 -5.93
CA THR A 339 -12.31 6.96 -6.53
C THR A 339 -13.45 6.63 -5.56
N PRO A 340 -14.66 6.32 -6.05
CA PRO A 340 -15.72 5.82 -5.19
C PRO A 340 -15.30 4.51 -4.52
N PHE A 341 -15.84 4.24 -3.33
CA PHE A 341 -15.78 2.90 -2.76
C PHE A 341 -16.56 1.94 -3.66
N SER A 342 -15.98 0.79 -3.98
CA SER A 342 -16.74 -0.27 -4.63
C SER A 342 -17.63 -0.96 -3.59
N THR A 343 -18.77 -1.46 -4.06
CA THR A 343 -19.61 -2.31 -3.22
C THR A 343 -19.03 -3.71 -3.25
N ILE A 344 -18.60 -4.20 -2.09
CA ILE A 344 -18.24 -5.60 -1.93
C ILE A 344 -19.52 -6.28 -1.48
N SER A 345 -20.21 -6.95 -2.40
CA SER A 345 -21.43 -7.72 -2.10
C SER A 345 -21.23 -8.74 -0.97
N ARG A 346 -19.96 -9.10 -0.73
CA ARG A 346 -19.51 -10.10 0.23
C ARG A 346 -19.02 -9.54 1.57
N SER A 347 -19.03 -8.21 1.78
CA SER A 347 -18.80 -7.64 3.12
C SER A 347 -19.23 -6.19 3.30
N SER A 348 -19.85 -5.89 4.44
CA SER A 348 -20.28 -4.53 4.81
C SER A 348 -19.21 -3.69 5.50
N SER A 349 -18.15 -4.32 6.04
CA SER A 349 -17.17 -3.64 6.88
C SER A 349 -15.90 -3.22 6.14
N PHE A 350 -15.44 -4.02 5.17
CA PHE A 350 -14.23 -3.69 4.41
C PHE A 350 -14.43 -2.49 3.46
N TYR A 351 -13.31 -1.85 3.13
CA TYR A 351 -13.25 -0.76 2.16
C TYR A 351 -12.96 -1.31 0.76
N GLY A 352 -13.97 -1.26 -0.11
CA GLY A 352 -13.87 -1.75 -1.48
C GLY A 352 -13.18 -0.78 -2.42
N LEU A 353 -12.36 -1.35 -3.31
CA LEU A 353 -11.79 -0.72 -4.48
C LEU A 353 -12.34 -1.36 -5.75
N ASP A 354 -12.42 -0.57 -6.82
CA ASP A 354 -12.65 -1.09 -8.17
C ASP A 354 -11.34 -0.95 -8.95
N ILE A 355 -10.73 -2.07 -9.34
CA ILE A 355 -9.46 -2.09 -10.08
C ILE A 355 -9.79 -2.32 -11.56
N ALA A 356 -9.67 -1.26 -12.36
CA ALA A 356 -9.94 -1.32 -13.79
C ALA A 356 -8.76 -1.92 -14.57
N SER A 357 -7.51 -1.59 -14.19
CA SER A 357 -6.32 -2.18 -14.79
C SER A 357 -5.06 -1.93 -13.98
N ILE A 358 -4.00 -2.66 -14.35
CA ILE A 358 -2.64 -2.43 -13.87
C ILE A 358 -1.76 -2.12 -15.09
N THR A 359 -0.86 -1.15 -14.96
CA THR A 359 0.15 -0.86 -15.99
C THR A 359 1.55 -1.09 -15.43
N VAL A 360 2.45 -1.65 -16.23
CA VAL A 360 3.87 -1.82 -15.91
C VAL A 360 4.68 -1.12 -17.01
N SER A 361 5.57 -0.20 -16.62
CA SER A 361 6.34 0.63 -17.56
C SER A 361 5.47 1.33 -18.62
N GLY A 362 4.33 1.87 -18.20
CA GLY A 362 3.37 2.55 -19.08
C GLY A 362 2.51 1.62 -19.95
N VAL A 363 2.78 0.31 -19.96
CA VAL A 363 2.02 -0.68 -20.73
C VAL A 363 0.93 -1.30 -19.87
N LYS A 364 -0.33 -1.21 -20.30
CA LYS A 364 -1.46 -1.87 -19.66
C LYS A 364 -1.33 -3.39 -19.79
N LEU A 365 -1.43 -4.12 -18.67
CA LEU A 365 -1.45 -5.57 -18.68
C LEU A 365 -2.71 -6.08 -19.38
N SER A 366 -2.55 -7.07 -20.26
CA SER A 366 -3.66 -7.71 -20.97
C SER A 366 -4.41 -8.65 -20.02
N LEU A 367 -5.34 -8.09 -19.24
CA LEU A 367 -6.16 -8.79 -18.27
C LEU A 367 -7.64 -8.58 -18.59
N THR A 368 -8.46 -9.61 -18.36
CA THR A 368 -9.91 -9.48 -18.43
C THR A 368 -10.39 -8.64 -17.25
N PRO A 369 -11.26 -7.62 -17.45
CA PRO A 369 -11.75 -6.78 -16.35
C PRO A 369 -12.45 -7.58 -15.24
N SER A 370 -13.09 -8.69 -15.61
CA SER A 370 -13.78 -9.59 -14.68
C SER A 370 -12.86 -10.21 -13.63
N LEU A 371 -11.54 -10.24 -13.87
CA LEU A 371 -10.56 -10.82 -12.96
C LEU A 371 -10.53 -10.10 -11.60
N PHE A 372 -10.72 -8.78 -11.59
CA PHE A 372 -10.78 -8.01 -10.34
C PHE A 372 -12.22 -7.89 -9.81
N SER A 373 -13.23 -7.85 -10.68
CA SER A 373 -14.62 -7.66 -10.25
C SER A 373 -15.28 -8.95 -9.72
N THR A 374 -14.82 -10.14 -10.14
CA THR A 374 -15.40 -11.43 -9.70
C THR A 374 -15.15 -11.66 -8.22
N GLY A 375 -13.90 -11.49 -7.76
CA GLY A 375 -13.51 -11.55 -6.34
C GLY A 375 -13.81 -10.25 -5.60
N GLY A 376 -13.79 -9.12 -6.32
CA GLY A 376 -13.73 -7.78 -5.74
C GLY A 376 -12.30 -7.42 -5.30
N ALA A 377 -12.11 -6.18 -4.86
CA ALA A 377 -10.86 -5.73 -4.28
C ALA A 377 -11.12 -4.93 -2.99
N ILE A 378 -10.24 -5.07 -2.01
CA ILE A 378 -10.20 -4.27 -0.79
C ILE A 378 -8.87 -3.54 -0.64
N ILE A 379 -8.87 -2.49 0.17
CA ILE A 379 -7.64 -1.89 0.73
C ILE A 379 -7.53 -2.24 2.21
N ASP A 380 -6.34 -2.62 2.65
CA ASP A 380 -6.11 -3.04 4.03
C ASP A 380 -4.73 -2.61 4.55
N SER A 381 -4.71 -1.92 5.68
CA SER A 381 -3.50 -1.47 6.38
C SER A 381 -2.83 -2.58 7.18
N GLY A 382 -3.58 -3.62 7.56
CA GLY A 382 -3.02 -4.74 8.33
C GLY A 382 -2.39 -5.84 7.46
N THR A 383 -2.75 -5.94 6.19
CA THR A 383 -2.08 -6.83 5.20
C THR A 383 -0.80 -6.16 4.73
N VAL A 384 0.32 -6.87 4.77
CA VAL A 384 1.66 -6.35 4.50
C VAL A 384 1.86 -6.06 3.01
N ILE A 385 1.63 -7.04 2.15
CA ILE A 385 1.87 -6.94 0.71
C ILE A 385 0.62 -7.28 -0.08
N THR A 386 0.43 -6.62 -1.23
CA THR A 386 -0.72 -6.86 -2.09
C THR A 386 -0.85 -8.31 -2.53
N ARG A 387 -2.08 -8.82 -2.46
CA ARG A 387 -2.49 -10.12 -3.00
C ARG A 387 -3.33 -9.94 -4.25
N LEU A 388 -2.92 -10.56 -5.34
CA LEU A 388 -3.60 -10.50 -6.63
C LEU A 388 -4.16 -11.89 -7.02
N PRO A 389 -5.20 -11.93 -7.87
CA PRO A 389 -5.58 -13.14 -8.61
C PRO A 389 -4.35 -13.76 -9.27
N PRO A 390 -4.11 -15.09 -9.17
CA PRO A 390 -2.97 -15.76 -9.79
C PRO A 390 -2.68 -15.33 -11.24
N THR A 391 -3.71 -15.17 -12.07
CA THR A 391 -3.56 -14.72 -13.46
C THR A 391 -3.02 -13.28 -13.55
N ALA A 392 -3.52 -12.36 -12.72
CA ALA A 392 -3.05 -10.98 -12.67
C ALA A 392 -1.62 -10.89 -12.13
N TYR A 393 -1.32 -11.66 -11.07
CA TYR A 393 0.03 -11.74 -10.51
C TYR A 393 1.04 -12.25 -11.52
N ALA A 394 0.71 -13.32 -12.26
CA ALA A 394 1.59 -13.89 -13.27
C ALA A 394 1.95 -12.88 -14.37
N ALA A 395 0.96 -12.10 -14.84
CA ALA A 395 1.18 -11.05 -15.84
C ALA A 395 2.06 -9.92 -15.29
N LEU A 396 1.77 -9.41 -14.09
CA LEU A 396 2.55 -8.38 -13.41
C LEU A 396 4.00 -8.83 -13.20
N ARG A 397 4.18 -10.04 -12.64
CA ARG A 397 5.48 -10.65 -12.36
C ARG A 397 6.31 -10.79 -13.63
N SER A 398 5.71 -11.23 -14.73
CA SER A 398 6.41 -11.43 -16.00
C SER A 398 6.89 -10.10 -16.59
N ALA A 399 6.02 -9.08 -16.63
CA ALA A 399 6.37 -7.75 -17.09
C ALA A 399 7.46 -7.10 -16.21
N PHE A 400 7.36 -7.26 -14.89
CA PHE A 400 8.36 -6.75 -13.95
C PHE A 400 9.72 -7.44 -14.15
N ARG A 401 9.74 -8.78 -14.26
CA ARG A 401 10.97 -9.56 -14.52
C ARG A 401 11.64 -9.17 -15.83
N GLN A 402 10.87 -8.88 -16.87
CA GLN A 402 11.40 -8.38 -18.14
C GLN A 402 12.15 -7.05 -17.96
N GLY A 403 11.54 -6.08 -17.27
CA GLY A 403 12.17 -4.78 -16.99
C GLY A 403 13.34 -4.83 -16.01
N MET A 404 13.48 -5.92 -15.26
CA MET A 404 14.55 -6.16 -14.30
C MET A 404 15.63 -7.14 -14.80
N SER A 405 15.57 -7.57 -16.06
CA SER A 405 16.40 -8.64 -16.64
C SER A 405 17.92 -8.41 -16.56
N LYS A 406 18.37 -7.16 -16.42
CA LYS A 406 19.78 -6.81 -16.27
C LYS A 406 20.36 -7.01 -14.87
N TYR A 407 19.50 -7.23 -13.85
CA TYR A 407 19.94 -7.40 -12.47
C TYR A 407 19.99 -8.88 -12.08
N PRO A 408 20.96 -9.29 -11.25
CA PRO A 408 21.09 -10.68 -10.84
C PRO A 408 19.93 -11.06 -9.90
N SER A 409 19.34 -12.22 -10.16
CA SER A 409 18.31 -12.83 -9.31
C SER A 409 18.88 -13.19 -7.93
N ALA A 410 18.04 -13.13 -6.90
CA ALA A 410 18.32 -13.66 -5.57
C ALA A 410 17.31 -14.76 -5.20
N GLY A 411 17.62 -15.52 -4.16
CA GLY A 411 16.70 -16.52 -3.61
C GLY A 411 15.39 -15.90 -3.11
N GLU A 412 14.32 -16.67 -3.23
CA GLU A 412 12.97 -16.29 -2.80
C GLU A 412 12.93 -15.93 -1.30
N LEU A 413 11.97 -15.10 -0.92
CA LEU A 413 11.72 -14.70 0.46
C LEU A 413 10.30 -15.05 0.87
N SER A 414 10.13 -16.20 1.53
CA SER A 414 8.83 -16.74 1.93
C SER A 414 7.87 -16.87 0.73
N ILE A 415 6.88 -15.98 0.57
CA ILE A 415 5.95 -15.95 -0.58
C ILE A 415 6.41 -15.08 -1.75
N LEU A 416 7.49 -14.33 -1.57
CA LEU A 416 8.00 -13.46 -2.61
C LEU A 416 8.94 -14.27 -3.51
N ASP A 417 8.46 -14.59 -4.70
CA ASP A 417 9.14 -15.47 -5.68
C ASP A 417 10.05 -14.72 -6.67
N THR A 418 10.16 -13.40 -6.54
CA THR A 418 10.83 -12.52 -7.49
C THR A 418 11.72 -11.56 -6.74
N CYS A 419 12.98 -11.95 -6.55
CA CYS A 419 13.97 -11.24 -5.76
C CYS A 419 15.27 -11.02 -6.55
N TYR A 420 16.00 -9.97 -6.20
CA TYR A 420 17.24 -9.55 -6.84
C TYR A 420 18.32 -9.21 -5.80
N ASP A 421 19.58 -9.47 -6.16
CA ASP A 421 20.73 -8.97 -5.43
C ASP A 421 21.14 -7.62 -6.03
N LEU A 422 20.85 -6.54 -5.31
CA LEU A 422 21.16 -5.18 -5.74
C LEU A 422 22.36 -4.59 -5.00
N SER A 423 23.11 -5.40 -4.24
CA SER A 423 24.20 -4.93 -3.38
C SER A 423 25.37 -4.29 -4.16
N ALA A 424 25.52 -4.61 -5.43
CA ALA A 424 26.51 -3.99 -6.33
C ALA A 424 26.03 -2.66 -6.95
N TYR A 425 24.78 -2.25 -6.74
CA TYR A 425 24.14 -1.12 -7.44
C TYR A 425 23.74 -0.01 -6.47
N LYS A 426 24.45 1.13 -6.54
CA LYS A 426 24.08 2.33 -5.76
C LYS A 426 22.78 2.97 -6.26
N VAL A 427 22.62 2.99 -7.59
CA VAL A 427 21.44 3.49 -8.30
C VAL A 427 21.02 2.42 -9.29
N PHE A 428 19.72 2.14 -9.33
CA PHE A 428 19.14 1.18 -10.25
C PHE A 428 17.78 1.67 -10.73
N SER A 429 17.42 1.29 -11.95
CA SER A 429 16.11 1.54 -12.55
C SER A 429 15.16 0.38 -12.26
N ILE A 430 13.91 0.65 -11.88
CA ILE A 430 12.83 -0.35 -11.79
C ILE A 430 11.62 0.06 -12.63
N PRO A 431 10.82 -0.89 -13.16
CA PRO A 431 9.54 -0.60 -13.81
C PRO A 431 8.60 0.20 -12.91
N LYS A 432 8.01 1.28 -13.43
CA LYS A 432 6.87 1.92 -12.77
C LYS A 432 5.67 0.97 -12.77
N ILE A 433 4.91 0.95 -11.67
CA ILE A 433 3.66 0.18 -11.57
C ILE A 433 2.55 1.15 -11.17
N ASN A 434 1.47 1.18 -11.96
CA ASN A 434 0.29 1.96 -11.65
C ASN A 434 -0.93 1.06 -11.51
N PHE A 435 -1.78 1.40 -10.53
CA PHE A 435 -3.15 0.90 -10.46
C PHE A 435 -4.09 1.94 -11.03
N VAL A 436 -4.97 1.53 -11.94
CA VAL A 436 -6.06 2.36 -12.43
C VAL A 436 -7.32 1.90 -11.74
N PHE A 437 -7.86 2.74 -10.86
CA PHE A 437 -9.09 2.48 -10.13
C PHE A 437 -10.32 3.06 -10.86
N GLY A 438 -11.51 2.74 -10.33
CA GLY A 438 -12.78 3.30 -10.76
C GLY A 438 -12.74 4.82 -10.93
N GLY A 439 -13.49 5.33 -11.91
CA GLY A 439 -13.44 6.77 -12.27
C GLY A 439 -12.12 7.19 -12.96
N SER A 440 -11.35 6.24 -13.49
CA SER A 440 -10.08 6.47 -14.19
C SER A 440 -8.98 7.09 -13.32
N VAL A 441 -9.05 6.85 -12.01
CA VAL A 441 -8.05 7.33 -11.05
C VAL A 441 -6.79 6.48 -11.15
N THR A 442 -5.70 7.07 -11.62
CA THR A 442 -4.40 6.40 -11.71
C THR A 442 -3.57 6.70 -10.48
N VAL A 443 -3.12 5.64 -9.80
CA VAL A 443 -2.24 5.71 -8.64
C VAL A 443 -0.91 5.04 -8.99
N GLU A 444 0.14 5.87 -9.09
CA GLU A 444 1.52 5.42 -9.27
C GLU A 444 2.09 4.95 -7.92
N LEU A 445 2.59 3.72 -7.88
CA LEU A 445 3.29 3.21 -6.71
C LEU A 445 4.70 3.78 -6.65
N GLN A 446 5.08 4.33 -5.51
CA GLN A 446 6.48 4.73 -5.28
C GLN A 446 7.37 3.49 -5.14
N PRO A 447 8.70 3.60 -5.31
CA PRO A 447 9.62 2.46 -5.19
C PRO A 447 9.47 1.65 -3.89
N ALA A 448 9.21 2.33 -2.77
CA ALA A 448 8.96 1.69 -1.47
C ALA A 448 7.64 0.90 -1.39
N GLY A 449 6.73 1.10 -2.34
CA GLY A 449 5.49 0.33 -2.52
C GLY A 449 5.53 -0.68 -3.68
N ILE A 450 6.61 -0.70 -4.46
CA ILE A 450 6.88 -1.75 -5.46
C ILE A 450 7.77 -2.84 -4.86
N LEU A 451 8.73 -2.45 -4.01
CA LEU A 451 9.78 -3.33 -3.51
C LEU A 451 9.64 -3.62 -2.02
N TYR A 452 9.88 -4.88 -1.66
CA TYR A 452 10.09 -5.34 -0.29
C TYR A 452 11.57 -5.60 -0.09
N VAL A 453 12.22 -4.84 0.80
CA VAL A 453 13.68 -4.91 1.00
C VAL A 453 13.99 -5.58 2.33
N ALA A 454 14.46 -6.83 2.27
CA ALA A 454 14.99 -7.53 3.45
C ALA A 454 16.47 -7.22 3.68
N SER A 455 17.23 -7.08 2.60
CA SER A 455 18.60 -6.58 2.60
C SER A 455 18.98 -6.10 1.20
N ALA A 456 20.14 -5.48 1.05
CA ALA A 456 20.70 -5.15 -0.26
C ALA A 456 20.83 -6.37 -1.20
N LYS A 457 21.00 -7.58 -0.64
CA LYS A 457 21.12 -8.83 -1.39
C LYS A 457 19.79 -9.55 -1.65
N GLN A 458 18.70 -9.04 -1.08
CA GLN A 458 17.38 -9.65 -1.18
C GLN A 458 16.32 -8.54 -1.24
N VAL A 459 16.17 -7.99 -2.44
CA VAL A 459 15.18 -6.98 -2.80
C VAL A 459 14.12 -7.65 -3.68
N CYS A 460 12.89 -7.75 -3.20
CA CYS A 460 11.85 -8.53 -3.84
C CYS A 460 10.70 -7.66 -4.36
N LEU A 461 10.03 -8.10 -5.42
CA LEU A 461 8.74 -7.56 -5.85
C LEU A 461 7.72 -7.78 -4.72
N ALA A 462 7.07 -6.72 -4.25
CA ALA A 462 6.21 -6.75 -3.05
C ALA A 462 4.78 -7.23 -3.32
N PHE A 463 4.60 -8.27 -4.12
CA PHE A 463 3.30 -8.82 -4.52
C PHE A 463 3.33 -10.33 -4.41
N ALA A 464 2.18 -10.95 -4.15
CA ALA A 464 2.01 -12.39 -4.20
C ALA A 464 0.65 -12.78 -4.78
N ALA A 465 0.53 -14.00 -5.30
CA ALA A 465 -0.73 -14.56 -5.74
C ALA A 465 -1.62 -14.97 -4.54
N ASN A 466 -2.93 -14.91 -4.76
CA ASN A 466 -3.95 -15.64 -3.98
C ASN A 466 -3.94 -17.14 -4.33
N GLY A 467 -4.85 -17.91 -3.70
CA GLY A 467 -5.03 -19.33 -4.03
C GLY A 467 -5.79 -19.52 -5.34
N ASP A 468 -6.78 -18.66 -5.60
CA ASP A 468 -7.67 -18.73 -6.77
C ASP A 468 -7.92 -17.34 -7.39
N ASP A 469 -8.29 -17.30 -8.67
CA ASP A 469 -8.60 -16.05 -9.38
C ASP A 469 -9.90 -15.39 -8.89
N SER A 470 -10.79 -16.15 -8.25
CA SER A 470 -12.03 -15.66 -7.65
C SER A 470 -11.86 -15.15 -6.22
N ASP A 471 -10.70 -15.35 -5.60
CA ASP A 471 -10.38 -14.80 -4.29
C ASP A 471 -10.34 -13.27 -4.33
N ILE A 472 -10.73 -12.62 -3.23
CA ILE A 472 -10.68 -11.16 -3.16
C ILE A 472 -9.25 -10.64 -3.31
N THR A 473 -9.09 -9.61 -4.13
CA THR A 473 -7.84 -8.85 -4.25
C THR A 473 -7.63 -8.00 -3.01
N ILE A 474 -6.41 -7.93 -2.48
CA ILE A 474 -6.10 -7.12 -1.29
C ILE A 474 -4.97 -6.16 -1.64
N PHE A 475 -5.24 -4.85 -1.60
CA PHE A 475 -4.24 -3.80 -1.75
C PHE A 475 -3.57 -3.54 -0.39
N GLY A 476 -2.37 -4.09 -0.21
CA GLY A 476 -1.65 -4.16 1.06
C GLY A 476 -0.90 -2.87 1.43
N ASN A 477 -0.36 -2.83 2.64
CA ASN A 477 0.22 -1.64 3.24
C ASN A 477 1.55 -1.21 2.63
N VAL A 478 2.33 -2.14 2.05
CA VAL A 478 3.55 -1.79 1.31
C VAL A 478 3.19 -0.90 0.12
N GLN A 479 2.19 -1.27 -0.67
CA GLN A 479 1.72 -0.49 -1.82
C GLN A 479 1.14 0.89 -1.43
N GLN A 480 0.72 1.05 -0.18
CA GLN A 480 0.22 2.30 0.36
C GLN A 480 1.32 3.24 0.89
N ARG A 481 2.57 2.76 1.02
CA ARG A 481 3.68 3.56 1.56
C ARG A 481 3.88 4.83 0.76
N THR A 482 4.13 5.92 1.48
CA THR A 482 4.36 7.29 0.99
C THR A 482 3.15 7.96 0.31
N LEU A 483 2.04 7.26 0.14
CA LEU A 483 0.79 7.85 -0.33
C LEU A 483 0.04 8.48 0.85
N GLU A 484 -0.57 9.64 0.59
CA GLU A 484 -1.68 10.11 1.41
C GLU A 484 -2.92 9.30 1.02
N VAL A 485 -3.39 8.44 1.92
CA VAL A 485 -4.61 7.65 1.71
C VAL A 485 -5.73 8.25 2.55
N VAL A 486 -6.79 8.74 1.90
CA VAL A 486 -7.90 9.45 2.57
C VAL A 486 -9.18 8.64 2.45
N TYR A 487 -9.73 8.23 3.58
CA TYR A 487 -11.02 7.56 3.67
C TYR A 487 -12.10 8.60 3.97
N ASP A 488 -12.99 8.86 3.00
CA ASP A 488 -14.14 9.75 3.16
C ASP A 488 -15.43 8.92 3.10
N LEU A 489 -15.85 8.41 4.25
CA LEU A 489 -17.03 7.55 4.36
C LEU A 489 -18.33 8.36 4.16
N GLY A 490 -18.33 9.64 4.50
CA GLY A 490 -19.47 10.53 4.26
C GLY A 490 -19.71 10.77 2.77
N GLY A 491 -18.62 10.91 2.01
CA GLY A 491 -18.63 11.05 0.55
C GLY A 491 -18.61 9.73 -0.23
N GLY A 492 -18.52 8.58 0.44
CA GLY A 492 -18.50 7.27 -0.19
C GLY A 492 -17.29 7.03 -1.11
N LYS A 493 -16.12 7.58 -0.76
CA LYS A 493 -14.93 7.60 -1.62
C LYS A 493 -13.62 7.47 -0.86
N ILE A 494 -12.59 7.05 -1.58
CA ILE A 494 -11.21 7.01 -1.10
C ILE A 494 -10.31 7.86 -2.00
N GLY A 495 -9.44 8.63 -1.37
CA GLY A 495 -8.49 9.53 -2.02
C GLY A 495 -7.07 8.99 -1.95
N PHE A 496 -6.30 9.20 -3.01
CA PHE A 496 -4.87 8.91 -3.07
C PHE A 496 -4.11 10.17 -3.49
N GLY A 497 -3.02 10.48 -2.78
CA GLY A 497 -2.11 11.57 -3.14
C GLY A 497 -0.65 11.13 -2.99
N ALA A 498 0.22 11.58 -3.88
CA ALA A 498 1.65 11.28 -3.79
C ALA A 498 2.32 12.08 -2.66
N GLY A 499 3.28 11.46 -1.97
CA GLY A 499 4.14 12.15 -1.00
C GLY A 499 3.44 12.58 0.28
N GLY A 500 2.47 11.80 0.79
CA GLY A 500 1.68 12.15 1.98
C GLY A 500 2.50 12.33 3.26
N CYS A 501 3.66 11.67 3.37
CA CYS A 501 4.48 11.67 4.58
C CYS A 501 5.45 12.87 4.67
N LYS A 502 5.32 13.87 3.79
CA LYS A 502 6.27 14.98 3.64
C LYS A 502 5.79 16.28 4.28
#